data_AF-A0AAU0Y4Z1-F1
#
_entry.id   AF-A0AAU0Y4Z1-F1
#
_cell.length_a   1.000
_cell.length_b   1.000
_cell.length_c   1.000
_cell.angle_alpha   90.00
_cell.angle_beta   90.00
_cell.angle_gamma   90.00
#
_symmetry.space_group_name_H-M   'P 1'
#
loop_
_entity.id
_entity.type
_entity.pdbx_description
1 polymer ?
#
loop_
_entity_poly.entity_id
_entity_poly.type
_entity_poly.pdbx_seq_one_letter_code
_entity_poly.pdbx_strand_id
1 'polypeptide(L)'
;MSQSPLSTTRATVVRAGQRTTLVALPAWCNGQVLIPVETWIIVMATGQMPGSLPGTELEVRARLKARTEAGLALQDWALINPMEPSVVAATPSTAWS
;
A
#
# COMPACT_ATOMS: atom_id res chain seq x y z
N MET A 1 -17.38 -22.21 -12.75
CA MET A 1 -16.59 -21.10 -12.18
C MET A 1 -16.08 -21.52 -10.81
N SER A 2 -14.81 -21.90 -10.65
CA SER A 2 -14.27 -22.31 -9.34
C SER A 2 -14.04 -21.08 -8.46
N GLN A 3 -14.73 -21.03 -7.31
CA GLN A 3 -14.43 -20.05 -6.26
C GLN A 3 -13.11 -20.44 -5.62
N SER A 4 -12.15 -19.51 -5.53
CA SER A 4 -10.93 -19.74 -4.76
C SER A 4 -11.30 -20.04 -3.29
N PRO A 5 -10.64 -21.01 -2.63
CA PRO A 5 -10.93 -21.32 -1.23
C PRO A 5 -10.66 -20.09 -0.35
N LEU A 6 -11.45 -19.95 0.71
CA LEU A 6 -11.14 -19.02 1.79
C LEU A 6 -9.96 -19.60 2.56
N SER A 7 -8.85 -18.89 2.58
CA SER A 7 -7.64 -19.32 3.29
C SER A 7 -7.43 -18.44 4.52
N THR A 8 -7.09 -19.05 5.64
CA THR A 8 -6.61 -18.34 6.82
C THR A 8 -5.15 -17.95 6.60
N THR A 9 -4.79 -16.70 6.90
CA THR A 9 -3.41 -16.21 6.77
C THR A 9 -3.11 -15.14 7.82
N ARG A 10 -1.82 -14.85 8.01
CA ARG A 10 -1.37 -13.78 8.90
C ARG A 10 -1.29 -12.47 8.13
N ALA A 11 -1.66 -11.40 8.82
CA ALA A 11 -1.56 -10.06 8.31
C ALA A 11 -1.03 -9.13 9.39
N THR A 12 -0.38 -8.04 9.02
CA THR A 12 0.21 -7.09 9.98
C THR A 12 -0.32 -5.71 9.70
N VAL A 13 -0.79 -5.01 10.71
CA VAL A 13 -1.17 -3.61 10.55
C VAL A 13 0.08 -2.77 10.32
N VAL A 14 0.17 -2.11 9.17
CA VAL A 14 1.31 -1.23 8.81
C VAL A 14 1.06 0.19 9.26
N ARG A 15 -0.18 0.66 9.11
CA ARG A 15 -0.59 2.02 9.47
C ARG A 15 -2.07 2.01 9.84
N ALA A 16 -2.44 2.77 10.88
CA ALA A 16 -3.82 3.02 11.22
C ALA A 16 -4.10 4.53 11.21
N GLY A 17 -5.03 4.95 10.35
CA GLY A 17 -5.63 6.28 10.40
C GLY A 17 -6.97 6.24 11.13
N GLN A 18 -7.65 7.39 11.25
CA GLN A 18 -8.96 7.45 11.91
C GLN A 18 -10.05 6.64 11.20
N ARG A 19 -10.00 6.57 9.86
CA ARG A 19 -11.02 5.87 9.04
C ARG A 19 -10.50 4.62 8.34
N THR A 20 -9.22 4.62 7.95
CA THR A 20 -8.61 3.54 7.17
C THR A 20 -7.35 3.04 7.84
N THR A 21 -7.23 1.72 7.95
CA THR A 21 -6.05 0.97 8.37
C THR A 21 -5.50 0.21 7.17
N LEU A 22 -4.19 0.28 6.96
CA LEU A 22 -3.49 -0.52 5.96
C LEU A 22 -2.92 -1.77 6.62
N VAL A 23 -3.33 -2.93 6.10
CA VAL A 23 -2.87 -4.23 6.59
C VAL A 23 -2.04 -4.90 5.49
N ALA A 24 -0.86 -5.39 5.86
CA ALA A 24 0.03 -6.14 5.00
C ALA A 24 -0.21 -7.64 5.11
N LEU A 25 -0.24 -8.34 3.97
CA LEU A 25 -0.17 -9.80 3.92
C LEU A 25 1.22 -10.19 3.39
N PRO A 26 2.15 -10.65 4.25
CA PRO A 26 3.57 -10.74 3.92
C PRO A 26 4.00 -11.93 3.05
N ALA A 27 3.10 -12.67 2.41
CA ALA A 27 3.48 -13.89 1.67
C ALA A 27 2.59 -14.20 0.46
N TRP A 28 1.98 -13.19 -0.17
CA TRP A 28 1.13 -13.44 -1.32
C TRP A 28 1.92 -13.28 -2.63
N CYS A 29 2.06 -14.37 -3.39
CA CYS A 29 2.78 -14.41 -4.67
C CYS A 29 4.21 -13.83 -4.60
N ASN A 30 4.97 -14.18 -3.56
CA ASN A 30 6.33 -13.67 -3.29
C ASN A 30 6.41 -12.14 -3.09
N GLY A 31 5.30 -11.48 -2.80
CA GLY A 31 5.22 -10.05 -2.51
C GLY A 31 4.37 -9.73 -1.28
N GLN A 32 4.40 -8.45 -0.92
CA GLN A 32 3.55 -7.88 0.12
C GLN A 32 2.35 -7.20 -0.53
N VAL A 33 1.14 -7.57 -0.10
CA VAL A 33 -0.09 -6.86 -0.50
C VAL A 33 -0.52 -5.97 0.65
N LEU A 34 -0.77 -4.69 0.35
CA LEU A 34 -1.43 -3.77 1.28
C LEU A 34 -2.92 -3.75 0.99
N ILE A 35 -3.72 -4.03 2.01
CA ILE A 35 -5.17 -4.02 1.93
C ILE A 35 -5.69 -2.89 2.82
N PRO A 36 -6.43 -1.91 2.25
CA PRO A 36 -7.14 -0.93 3.05
C PRO A 36 -8.36 -1.58 3.70
N VAL A 37 -8.48 -1.41 5.01
CA VAL A 37 -9.60 -1.90 5.83
C VAL A 37 -10.12 -0.74 6.67
N GLU A 38 -11.41 -0.71 6.97
CA GLU A 38 -11.96 0.30 7.86
C GLU A 38 -11.40 0.15 9.27
N THR A 39 -10.90 1.24 9.86
CA THR A 39 -10.19 1.22 11.14
C THR A 39 -11.06 0.62 12.25
N TRP A 40 -12.36 0.94 12.28
CA TRP A 40 -13.25 0.49 13.35
C TRP A 40 -13.41 -1.04 13.36
N ILE A 41 -13.32 -1.72 12.22
CA ILE A 41 -13.37 -3.19 12.15
C ILE A 41 -12.19 -3.78 12.91
N ILE A 42 -10.99 -3.22 12.70
CA ILE A 42 -9.78 -3.69 13.39
C ILE A 42 -9.84 -3.37 14.89
N VAL A 43 -10.28 -2.16 15.26
CA VAL A 43 -10.47 -1.78 16.67
C VAL A 43 -11.43 -2.71 17.39
N MET A 44 -12.57 -3.04 16.77
CA MET A 44 -13.56 -3.96 17.35
C MET A 44 -13.01 -5.38 17.47
N ALA A 45 -12.16 -5.82 16.52
CA ALA A 45 -11.58 -7.15 16.54
C ALA A 45 -10.43 -7.30 17.55
N THR A 46 -9.61 -6.27 17.74
CA THR A 46 -8.42 -6.32 18.61
C THR A 46 -8.63 -5.70 19.99
N GLY A 47 -9.67 -4.88 20.16
CA GLY A 47 -9.88 -4.06 21.36
C GLY A 47 -8.86 -2.93 21.54
N GLN A 48 -7.98 -2.69 20.57
CA GLN A 48 -6.93 -1.69 20.65
C GLN A 48 -7.37 -0.36 20.05
N MET A 49 -6.89 0.74 20.60
CA MET A 49 -7.10 2.07 20.01
C MET A 49 -6.30 2.24 18.71
N PRO A 50 -6.75 3.08 17.76
CA PRO A 50 -6.08 3.25 16.46
C PRO A 50 -4.58 3.54 16.55
N GLY A 51 -4.13 4.34 17.52
CA GLY A 51 -2.72 4.69 17.69
C GLY A 51 -1.82 3.51 18.12
N SER A 52 -2.41 2.43 18.64
CA SER A 52 -1.70 1.22 19.09
C SER A 52 -1.79 0.06 18.10
N LEU A 53 -2.52 0.23 16.99
CA LEU A 53 -2.69 -0.81 15.98
C LEU A 53 -1.43 -1.09 15.15
N PRO A 54 -0.57 -0.12 14.76
CA PRO A 54 0.61 -0.41 13.95
C PRO A 54 1.53 -1.47 14.59
N GLY A 55 1.92 -2.47 13.80
CA GLY A 55 2.72 -3.62 14.24
C GLY A 55 1.90 -4.81 14.76
N THR A 56 0.59 -4.66 14.99
CA THR A 56 -0.26 -5.75 15.46
C THR A 56 -0.42 -6.83 14.38
N GLU A 57 -0.16 -8.09 14.76
CA GLU A 57 -0.46 -9.27 13.95
C GLU A 57 -1.95 -9.63 14.06
N LEU A 58 -2.53 -9.96 12.91
CA LEU A 58 -3.93 -10.34 12.75
C LEU A 58 -3.99 -11.70 12.07
N GLU A 59 -4.93 -12.53 12.51
CA GLU A 59 -5.35 -13.72 11.78
C GLU A 59 -6.56 -13.36 10.92
N VAL A 60 -6.42 -13.44 9.60
CA VAL A 60 -7.46 -13.01 8.65
C VAL A 60 -7.84 -14.15 7.73
N ARG A 61 -9.12 -14.17 7.34
CA ARG A 61 -9.60 -15.03 6.26
C ARG A 61 -9.70 -14.20 4.99
N ALA A 62 -8.91 -14.56 3.98
CA ALA A 62 -8.89 -13.86 2.71
C ALA A 62 -9.14 -14.84 1.55
N ARG A 63 -9.95 -14.42 0.60
CA ARG A 63 -10.05 -15.08 -0.71
C ARG A 63 -9.23 -14.27 -1.70
N LEU A 64 -7.97 -14.63 -1.83
CA LEU A 64 -7.06 -13.93 -2.73
C LEU A 64 -7.14 -14.55 -4.12
N LYS A 65 -7.47 -13.73 -5.12
CA LYS A 65 -7.47 -14.14 -6.53
C LYS A 65 -6.50 -13.24 -7.28
N ALA A 66 -5.35 -13.80 -7.68
CA ALA A 66 -4.43 -13.10 -8.55
C ALA A 66 -5.10 -12.94 -9.92
N ARG A 67 -5.32 -11.69 -10.33
CA ARG A 67 -5.55 -11.35 -11.73
C ARG A 67 -4.26 -10.72 -12.21
N THR A 68 -3.72 -11.23 -13.30
CA THR A 68 -2.64 -10.59 -14.05
C THR A 68 -3.24 -9.34 -14.69
N GLU A 69 -3.25 -8.21 -13.99
CA GLU A 69 -3.42 -6.92 -14.63
C GLU A 69 -2.04 -6.46 -15.10
N ALA A 70 -1.90 -6.37 -16.42
CA ALA A 70 -0.75 -5.76 -17.05
C ALA A 70 -0.80 -4.25 -16.78
N GLY A 71 0.22 -3.73 -16.10
CA GLY A 71 0.62 -2.33 -16.19
C GLY A 71 0.64 -1.56 -14.87
N LEU A 72 1.85 -1.39 -14.32
CA LEU A 72 2.18 -0.24 -13.47
C LEU A 72 3.13 0.64 -14.31
N ALA A 73 2.62 1.73 -14.88
CA ALA A 73 3.48 2.75 -15.47
C ALA A 73 4.06 3.59 -14.32
N LEU A 74 5.20 3.13 -13.79
CA LEU A 74 5.96 3.75 -12.69
C LEU A 74 6.67 5.05 -13.10
N GLN A 75 6.23 5.69 -14.19
CA GLN A 75 6.90 6.80 -14.85
C GLN A 75 6.65 8.14 -14.16
N ASP A 76 5.58 8.24 -13.37
CA ASP A 76 5.17 9.48 -12.66
C ASP A 76 5.50 9.44 -11.16
N TRP A 77 6.25 8.43 -10.69
CA TRP A 77 6.67 8.33 -9.29
C TRP A 77 8.07 8.89 -9.10
N ALA A 78 8.17 10.15 -8.68
CA ALA A 78 9.42 10.80 -8.30
C ALA A 78 9.39 11.20 -6.81
N LEU A 79 10.43 10.82 -6.08
CA LEU A 79 10.70 11.37 -4.75
C LEU A 79 11.23 12.80 -4.90
N ILE A 80 10.49 13.78 -4.36
CA ILE A 80 10.98 15.15 -4.26
C ILE A 80 12.01 15.19 -3.14
N ASN A 81 13.27 15.48 -3.48
CA ASN A 81 14.32 15.74 -2.49
C ASN A 81 14.05 17.11 -1.83
N PRO A 82 13.78 17.19 -0.51
CA PRO A 82 13.38 18.44 0.13
C PRO A 82 14.50 19.49 0.24
N MET A 83 15.74 19.17 -0.16
CA MET A 83 16.89 20.07 -0.04
C MET A 83 17.46 20.63 -1.36
N GLU A 84 16.92 20.27 -2.53
CA GLU A 84 17.37 20.88 -3.78
C GLU A 84 16.46 22.06 -4.21
N PRO A 85 16.97 23.30 -4.27
CA PRO A 85 16.30 24.35 -5.02
C PRO A 85 16.35 23.98 -6.51
N SER A 86 15.17 23.88 -7.10
CA SER A 86 14.95 23.59 -8.52
C SER A 86 15.67 24.63 -9.40
N VAL A 87 16.86 24.29 -9.90
CA VAL A 87 17.51 25.09 -10.96
C VAL A 87 16.84 24.68 -12.27
N VAL A 88 15.85 25.45 -12.69
CA VAL A 88 15.33 25.39 -14.05
C VAL A 88 16.47 25.82 -14.96
N ALA A 89 17.12 24.87 -15.62
CA ALA A 89 18.06 25.15 -16.69
C ALA A 89 17.30 25.84 -17.82
N ALA A 90 17.37 27.17 -17.88
CA ALA A 90 16.94 27.92 -19.04
C ALA A 90 17.85 27.57 -20.22
N THR A 91 17.33 26.88 -21.23
CA THR A 91 17.94 26.82 -22.56
C THR A 91 17.40 27.98 -23.39
N PRO A 92 18.19 29.05 -23.63
CA PRO A 92 17.92 29.89 -24.78
C PRO A 92 18.42 29.19 -26.04
N SER A 93 17.43 28.71 -26.79
CA SER A 93 17.37 28.46 -28.23
C SER A 93 18.56 28.98 -29.06
N THR A 94 19.18 28.07 -29.82
CA THR A 94 20.04 28.38 -30.97
C THR A 94 19.22 29.11 -32.05
N ALA A 95 19.65 30.31 -32.46
CA ALA A 95 19.17 30.98 -33.67
C ALA A 95 20.35 31.64 -34.43
N TRP A 96 20.53 31.14 -35.66
CA TRP A 96 21.23 31.63 -36.87
C TRP A 96 22.16 32.86 -36.81
N SER A 97 23.43 32.70 -37.21
CA SER A 97 23.97 32.92 -38.57
C SER A 97 25.50 32.87 -38.57
#